data_AF-A0A1N7KJC9-F1
#
_entry.id   AF-A0A1N7KJC9-F1
#
_cell.length_a   1.000
_cell.length_b   1.000
_cell.length_c   1.000
_cell.angle_alpha   90.00
_cell.angle_beta   90.00
_cell.angle_gamma   90.00
#
_symmetry.space_group_name_H-M   'P 1'
#
loop_
_entity.id
_entity.type
_entity.pdbx_description
1 polymer ?
#
loop_
_entity_poly.entity_id
_entity_poly.type
_entity_poly.pdbx_seq_one_letter_code
_entity_poly.pdbx_strand_id
1 'polypeptide(L)'
;MPIVRRSEQSRLSLQDFYKEFLPKPEDAFGNAGIPMLKILDFMNDTFKDTFIYGLTSHAHLLLFSSDEEDKHYVEIIGFQSGSYEVFAVQYFIPEHKSPWKNAVVKGETTQFEEFKKMIVISMMESGGWKDNLELINFQKIM
;
A
#
# COMPACT_ATOMS: atom_id res chain seq x y z
N MET A 1 10.72 -9.70 -5.53
CA MET A 1 9.94 -8.45 -5.34
C MET A 1 8.53 -8.74 -5.81
N PRO A 2 7.66 -9.28 -4.94
CA PRO A 2 6.31 -9.67 -5.32
C PRO A 2 5.39 -8.49 -5.66
N ILE A 3 5.67 -7.30 -5.10
CA ILE A 3 5.03 -6.09 -5.60
C ILE A 3 5.77 -5.57 -6.83
N VAL A 4 5.06 -5.55 -7.95
CA VAL A 4 5.56 -5.17 -9.27
C VAL A 4 4.98 -3.81 -9.62
N ARG A 5 5.77 -2.91 -10.19
CA ARG A 5 5.22 -1.65 -10.67
C ARG A 5 4.37 -1.89 -11.92
N ARG A 6 3.23 -1.21 -12.04
CA ARG A 6 2.41 -1.30 -13.24
C ARG A 6 3.18 -0.92 -14.50
N SER A 7 2.90 -1.62 -15.60
CA SER A 7 3.61 -1.46 -16.88
C SER A 7 3.50 -0.05 -17.47
N GLU A 8 2.42 0.67 -17.15
CA GLU A 8 2.20 2.08 -17.53
C GLU A 8 3.22 3.05 -16.89
N GLN A 9 3.90 2.66 -15.80
CA GLN A 9 4.93 3.45 -15.12
C GLN A 9 6.32 2.80 -15.20
N SER A 10 6.74 2.38 -16.39
CA SER A 10 7.95 1.57 -16.62
C SER A 10 9.30 2.28 -16.38
N ARG A 11 9.33 3.60 -16.15
CA ARG A 11 10.59 4.37 -16.05
C ARG A 11 11.46 3.95 -14.86
N LEU A 12 10.86 3.63 -13.73
CA LEU A 12 11.57 3.35 -12.47
C LEU A 12 10.92 2.17 -11.75
N SER A 13 11.66 1.48 -10.89
CA SER A 13 11.05 0.59 -9.90
C SER A 13 10.21 1.39 -8.87
N LEU A 14 9.37 0.72 -8.08
CA LEU A 14 8.65 1.35 -6.97
C LEU A 14 9.63 1.95 -5.94
N GLN A 15 10.69 1.21 -5.63
CA GLN A 15 11.73 1.63 -4.69
C GLN A 15 12.47 2.86 -5.22
N ASP A 16 12.88 2.85 -6.48
CA ASP A 16 13.61 3.98 -7.05
C ASP A 16 12.73 5.23 -7.15
N PHE A 17 11.43 5.08 -7.38
CA PHE A 17 10.49 6.20 -7.29
C PHE A 17 10.49 6.82 -5.88
N TYR A 18 10.31 6.03 -4.81
CA TYR A 18 10.27 6.59 -3.45
C TYR A 18 11.63 7.07 -2.93
N LYS A 19 12.75 6.58 -3.49
CA LYS A 19 14.07 7.15 -3.22
C LYS A 19 14.19 8.61 -3.68
N GLU A 20 13.44 9.03 -4.71
CA GLU A 20 13.41 10.44 -5.15
C GLU A 20 12.82 11.37 -4.06
N PHE A 21 12.08 10.83 -3.09
CA PHE A 21 11.43 11.55 -1.99
C PHE A 21 12.17 11.41 -0.64
N LEU A 22 13.40 10.89 -0.65
CA LEU A 22 14.25 10.92 0.53
C LEU A 22 14.65 12.37 0.86
N PRO A 23 14.69 12.75 2.15
CA PRO A 23 14.94 14.12 2.55
C PRO A 23 16.36 14.55 2.18
N LYS A 24 16.47 15.76 1.63
CA LYS A 24 17.74 16.43 1.31
C LYS A 24 18.06 17.49 2.37
N PRO A 25 19.33 17.86 2.54
CA PRO A 25 19.73 18.87 3.53
C PRO A 25 18.98 20.21 3.41
N GLU A 26 18.56 20.58 2.21
CA GLU A 26 17.82 21.81 1.89
C GLU A 26 16.29 21.71 2.07
N ASP A 27 15.74 20.54 2.36
CA ASP A 27 14.28 20.35 2.42
C ASP A 27 13.69 20.88 3.74
N ALA A 28 12.74 21.81 3.63
CA ALA A 28 12.11 22.44 4.78
C ALA A 28 10.93 21.64 5.37
N PHE A 29 10.29 20.76 4.59
CA PHE A 29 9.09 20.04 5.02
C PHE A 29 8.93 18.67 4.36
N GLY A 30 8.51 17.68 5.17
CA GLY A 30 7.83 16.45 4.76
C GLY A 30 8.71 15.38 4.10
N ASN A 31 8.62 14.14 4.60
CA ASN A 31 9.38 13.02 4.07
C ASN A 31 8.45 11.82 3.81
N ALA A 32 8.14 11.58 2.53
CA ALA A 32 7.40 10.40 2.10
C ALA A 32 8.33 9.22 1.76
N GLY A 33 9.59 9.49 1.43
CA GLY A 33 10.53 8.45 0.97
C GLY A 33 10.80 7.39 2.02
N ILE A 34 11.18 7.78 3.25
CA ILE A 34 11.53 6.82 4.31
C ILE A 34 10.34 5.92 4.68
N PRO A 35 9.14 6.46 5.00
CA PRO A 35 8.01 5.61 5.36
C PRO A 35 7.56 4.69 4.21
N MET A 36 7.54 5.20 2.97
CA MET A 36 7.11 4.38 1.82
C MET A 36 8.08 3.26 1.48
N LEU A 37 9.40 3.50 1.59
CA LEU A 37 10.39 2.44 1.40
C LEU A 37 10.25 1.35 2.47
N LYS A 38 10.03 1.73 3.73
CA LYS A 38 9.77 0.80 4.84
C LYS A 38 8.52 -0.06 4.60
N ILE A 39 7.46 0.52 4.03
CA ILE A 39 6.26 -0.20 3.62
C ILE A 39 6.57 -1.19 2.49
N LEU A 40 7.30 -0.77 1.46
CA LEU A 40 7.67 -1.64 0.34
C LEU A 40 8.51 -2.83 0.81
N ASP A 41 9.45 -2.63 1.74
CA ASP A 41 10.25 -3.72 2.30
C ASP A 41 9.33 -4.74 3.01
N PHE A 42 8.44 -4.26 3.88
CA PHE A 42 7.44 -5.12 4.53
C PHE A 42 6.59 -5.91 3.51
N MET A 43 6.07 -5.25 2.48
CA MET A 43 5.24 -5.91 1.47
C MET A 43 6.02 -6.97 0.69
N ASN A 44 7.27 -6.68 0.32
CA ASN A 44 8.11 -7.63 -0.40
C ASN A 44 8.51 -8.84 0.46
N ASP A 45 8.71 -8.64 1.76
CA ASP A 45 9.05 -9.70 2.70
C ASP A 45 7.85 -10.57 3.08
N THR A 46 6.66 -9.98 3.10
CA THR A 46 5.43 -10.62 3.57
C THR A 46 4.73 -11.40 2.46
N PHE A 47 4.57 -10.81 1.28
CA PHE A 47 3.69 -11.35 0.24
C PHE A 47 4.46 -12.08 -0.86
N LYS A 48 5.22 -13.10 -0.53
CA LYS A 48 6.19 -13.74 -1.46
C LYS A 48 5.51 -14.42 -2.65
N ASP A 49 4.31 -14.96 -2.42
CA ASP A 49 3.57 -15.75 -3.40
C ASP A 49 2.36 -15.02 -3.98
N THR A 50 2.07 -13.81 -3.50
CA THR A 50 0.97 -12.97 -3.97
C THR A 50 1.45 -11.93 -4.97
N PHE A 51 0.90 -11.98 -6.18
CA PHE A 51 1.10 -10.91 -7.16
C PHE A 51 0.35 -9.65 -6.74
N ILE A 52 1.09 -8.54 -6.65
CA ILE A 52 0.57 -7.22 -6.30
C ILE A 52 1.13 -6.24 -7.31
N TYR A 53 0.27 -5.42 -7.91
CA TYR A 53 0.68 -4.39 -8.84
C TYR A 53 0.56 -3.02 -8.19
N GLY A 54 1.63 -2.22 -8.25
CA GLY A 54 1.73 -0.91 -7.62
C GLY A 54 1.74 0.22 -8.64
N LEU A 55 0.92 1.24 -8.42
CA LEU A 55 0.96 2.53 -9.12
C LEU A 55 1.30 3.62 -8.11
N THR A 56 2.31 4.43 -8.42
CA THR A 56 2.77 5.50 -7.53
C THR A 56 2.24 6.88 -7.94
N SER A 57 1.82 7.68 -6.98
CA SER A 57 1.50 9.11 -7.16
C SER A 57 1.89 9.89 -5.91
N HIS A 58 2.97 10.68 -5.96
CA HIS A 58 3.51 11.39 -4.78
C HIS A 58 3.72 10.44 -3.58
N ALA A 59 3.06 10.70 -2.45
CA ALA A 59 3.13 9.87 -1.24
C ALA A 59 2.18 8.65 -1.27
N HIS A 60 1.50 8.39 -2.39
CA HIS A 60 0.49 7.35 -2.52
C HIS A 60 1.00 6.16 -3.32
N LEU A 61 0.75 4.97 -2.79
CA LEU A 61 0.88 3.69 -3.48
C LEU A 61 -0.52 3.08 -3.64
N LEU A 62 -0.97 2.97 -4.88
CA LEU A 62 -2.22 2.27 -5.22
C LEU A 62 -1.91 0.82 -5.56
N LEU A 63 -2.69 -0.11 -5.00
CA LEU A 63 -2.53 -1.54 -5.19
C LEU A 63 -3.63 -2.14 -6.04
N PHE A 64 -3.22 -2.98 -6.98
CA PHE A 64 -4.06 -3.71 -7.92
C PHE A 64 -3.74 -5.20 -7.84
N SER A 65 -4.72 -6.04 -8.11
CA SER A 65 -4.55 -7.50 -8.21
C SER A 65 -4.02 -7.94 -9.58
N SER A 66 -4.18 -7.12 -10.62
CA SER A 66 -3.66 -7.35 -11.96
C SER A 66 -3.07 -6.07 -12.59
N ASP A 67 -2.20 -6.23 -13.59
CA ASP A 67 -1.53 -5.11 -14.26
C ASP A 67 -2.48 -4.27 -15.14
N GLU A 68 -3.52 -4.90 -15.69
CA GLU A 68 -4.41 -4.30 -16.71
C GLU A 68 -5.70 -3.71 -16.12
N GLU A 69 -5.93 -3.85 -14.81
CA GLU A 69 -7.16 -3.36 -14.20
C GLU A 69 -7.22 -1.83 -14.10
N ASP A 70 -8.41 -1.27 -14.31
CA ASP A 70 -8.65 0.17 -14.25
C ASP A 70 -8.80 0.69 -12.81
N LYS A 71 -9.13 -0.19 -11.85
CA LYS A 71 -9.48 0.17 -10.48
C LYS A 71 -8.49 -0.45 -9.50
N HIS A 72 -7.93 0.40 -8.63
CA HIS A 72 -7.17 -0.07 -7.49
C HIS A 72 -8.13 -0.53 -6.37
N TYR A 73 -7.64 -1.44 -5.54
CA TYR A 73 -8.38 -1.98 -4.40
C TYR A 73 -8.00 -1.33 -3.08
N VAL A 74 -6.72 -1.01 -2.94
CA VAL A 74 -6.12 -0.48 -1.71
C VAL A 74 -5.23 0.71 -2.07
N GLU A 75 -5.27 1.73 -1.24
CA GLU A 75 -4.41 2.91 -1.31
C GLU A 75 -3.64 3.01 0.00
N ILE A 76 -2.32 3.16 -0.11
CA ILE A 76 -1.39 3.25 1.02
C ILE A 76 -0.66 4.58 0.96
N ILE A 77 -0.56 5.24 2.10
CA ILE A 77 0.16 6.49 2.29
C ILE A 77 1.09 6.34 3.50
N GLY A 78 2.33 6.74 3.31
CA GLY A 78 3.34 6.82 4.36
C GLY A 78 4.01 8.18 4.29
N PHE A 79 3.98 8.91 5.39
CA PHE A 79 4.56 10.25 5.45
C PHE A 79 5.12 10.54 6.84
N GLN A 80 6.25 11.20 6.89
CA GLN A 80 6.85 11.69 8.12
C GLN A 80 6.58 13.19 8.28
N SER A 81 5.91 13.52 9.39
CA SER A 81 5.60 14.89 9.79
C SER A 81 6.40 15.24 11.06
N GLY A 82 7.45 16.03 10.91
CA GLY A 82 8.37 16.32 12.00
C GLY A 82 9.04 15.05 12.55
N SER A 83 8.82 14.76 13.83
CA SER A 83 9.45 13.63 14.54
C SER A 83 8.64 12.33 14.50
N TYR A 84 7.46 12.30 13.88
CA TYR A 84 6.61 11.10 13.84
C TYR A 84 6.24 10.69 12.42
N GLU A 85 6.12 9.38 12.22
CA GLU A 85 5.58 8.77 11.01
C GLU A 85 4.05 8.70 11.14
N VAL A 86 3.36 8.97 10.05
CA VAL A 86 1.91 8.78 9.89
C VAL A 86 1.72 7.81 8.73
N PHE A 87 0.93 6.78 9.00
CA PHE A 87 0.58 5.76 8.03
C PHE A 87 -0.93 5.73 7.85
N ALA A 88 -1.39 5.77 6.60
CA ALA A 88 -2.79 5.66 6.27
C ALA A 88 -3.00 4.58 5.21
N VAL A 89 -4.11 3.86 5.34
CA VAL A 89 -4.57 2.89 4.35
C VAL A 89 -6.06 3.09 4.12
N GLN A 90 -6.46 2.91 2.87
CA GLN A 90 -7.83 2.94 2.44
C GLN A 90 -8.09 1.73 1.55
N TYR A 91 -9.28 1.13 1.65
CA TYR A 91 -9.73 0.14 0.69
C TYR A 91 -11.19 0.34 0.28
N PHE A 92 -11.52 -0.06 -0.93
CA PHE A 92 -12.90 -0.06 -1.42
C PHE A 92 -13.68 -1.24 -0.87
N ILE A 93 -14.87 -0.98 -0.33
CA ILE A 93 -15.78 -2.02 0.09
C ILE A 93 -16.31 -2.72 -1.17
N PRO A 94 -16.25 -4.07 -1.28
CA PRO A 94 -16.79 -4.80 -2.42
C PRO A 94 -18.23 -4.41 -2.73
N GLU A 95 -18.58 -4.30 -4.01
CA GLU A 95 -19.88 -3.75 -4.45
C GLU A 95 -21.09 -4.43 -3.77
N HIS A 96 -21.03 -5.75 -3.57
CA HIS A 96 -22.08 -6.55 -2.92
C HIS A 96 -22.24 -6.31 -1.41
N LYS A 97 -21.25 -5.70 -0.75
CA LYS A 97 -21.27 -5.30 0.67
C LYS A 97 -21.40 -3.79 0.86
N SER A 98 -21.24 -3.01 -0.21
CA SER A 98 -21.07 -1.57 -0.13
C SER A 98 -22.40 -0.86 0.18
N PRO A 99 -22.46 0.04 1.18
CA PRO A 99 -23.69 0.76 1.52
C PRO A 99 -24.09 1.79 0.45
N TRP A 100 -23.14 2.29 -0.34
CA TRP A 100 -23.36 3.10 -1.54
C TRP A 100 -22.19 2.88 -2.52
N LYS A 101 -22.33 3.37 -3.76
CA LYS A 101 -21.30 3.18 -4.80
C LYS A 101 -19.96 3.78 -4.35
N ASN A 102 -18.89 3.01 -4.51
CA ASN A 102 -17.51 3.39 -4.18
C ASN A 102 -17.29 3.72 -2.69
N ALA A 103 -18.04 3.13 -1.77
CA ALA A 103 -17.75 3.32 -0.35
C ALA A 103 -16.37 2.73 0.01
N VAL A 104 -15.67 3.41 0.90
CA VAL A 104 -14.32 3.04 1.34
C VAL A 104 -14.25 2.96 2.85
N VAL A 105 -13.37 2.11 3.35
CA VAL A 105 -12.89 2.15 4.73
C VAL A 105 -11.54 2.84 4.73
N LYS A 106 -11.31 3.74 5.68
CA LYS A 106 -10.03 4.42 5.90
C LYS A 106 -9.56 4.17 7.33
N GLY A 107 -8.26 4.00 7.49
CA GLY A 107 -7.64 3.98 8.80
C GLY A 107 -6.29 4.70 8.77
N GLU A 108 -5.90 5.25 9.91
CA GLU A 108 -4.65 5.96 10.12
C GLU A 108 -4.04 5.52 11.46
N THR A 109 -2.72 5.37 11.49
CA THR A 109 -1.96 5.08 12.72
C THR A 109 -0.55 5.65 12.63
N THR A 110 0.06 5.90 13.78
CA THR A 110 1.49 6.23 13.89
C THR A 110 2.34 4.99 14.24
N GLN A 111 1.70 3.83 14.44
CA GLN A 111 2.36 2.58 14.82
C GLN A 111 2.51 1.66 13.61
N PHE A 112 3.76 1.40 13.20
CA PHE A 112 4.02 0.59 12.02
C PHE A 112 3.52 -0.86 12.14
N GLU A 113 3.59 -1.48 13.34
CA GLU A 113 3.08 -2.84 13.53
C GLU A 113 1.55 -2.94 13.39
N GLU A 114 0.82 -1.93 13.86
CA GLU A 114 -0.62 -1.84 13.62
C GLU A 114 -0.90 -1.64 12.13
N PHE A 115 -0.13 -0.77 11.48
CA PHE A 115 -0.28 -0.48 10.06
C PHE A 115 -0.10 -1.71 9.17
N LYS A 116 0.85 -2.59 9.48
CA LYS A 116 1.03 -3.88 8.78
C LYS A 116 -0.26 -4.71 8.80
N LYS A 117 -0.91 -4.81 9.96
CA LYS A 117 -2.19 -5.53 10.10
C LYS A 117 -3.28 -4.88 9.25
N MET A 118 -3.33 -3.55 9.24
CA MET A 118 -4.30 -2.80 8.44
C MET A 118 -4.12 -3.01 6.94
N ILE A 119 -2.88 -3.14 6.43
CA ILE A 119 -2.62 -3.49 5.02
C ILE A 119 -3.20 -4.87 4.71
N VAL A 120 -2.90 -5.88 5.53
CA VAL A 120 -3.39 -7.26 5.30
C VAL A 120 -4.91 -7.29 5.31
N ILE A 121 -5.56 -6.66 6.30
CA ILE A 121 -7.02 -6.56 6.38
C ILE A 121 -7.58 -5.86 5.14
N SER A 122 -6.97 -4.75 4.71
CA SER A 122 -7.40 -4.00 3.54
C SER A 122 -7.35 -4.83 2.27
N MET A 123 -6.27 -5.58 2.06
CA MET A 123 -6.15 -6.49 0.91
C MET A 123 -7.21 -7.59 0.94
N MET A 124 -7.46 -8.19 2.10
CA MET A 124 -8.48 -9.24 2.26
C MET A 124 -9.90 -8.74 2.03
N GLU A 125 -10.26 -7.61 2.64
CA GLU A 125 -11.64 -7.11 2.63
C GLU A 125 -12.00 -6.37 1.34
N SER A 126 -11.01 -5.86 0.60
CA SER A 126 -11.23 -5.14 -0.67
C SER A 126 -11.79 -6.02 -1.79
N GLY A 127 -11.63 -7.35 -1.68
CA GLY A 127 -12.02 -8.31 -2.72
C GLY A 127 -11.05 -8.46 -3.89
N GLY A 128 -9.95 -7.70 -3.93
CA GLY A 128 -8.95 -7.79 -5.02
C GLY A 128 -8.18 -9.11 -5.04
N TRP A 129 -7.91 -9.68 -3.86
CA TRP A 129 -7.16 -10.94 -3.70
C TRP A 129 -8.03 -12.03 -3.07
N LYS A 130 -9.28 -12.14 -3.55
CA LYS A 130 -10.22 -13.15 -3.06
C LYS A 130 -9.60 -14.55 -3.15
N ASP A 131 -9.79 -15.34 -2.11
CA ASP A 131 -9.33 -16.74 -2.02
C ASP A 131 -7.79 -16.92 -2.06
N ASN A 132 -7.01 -15.84 -1.89
CA ASN A 132 -5.55 -15.91 -1.79
C ASN A 132 -5.11 -16.59 -0.48
N LEU A 133 -4.44 -17.74 -0.60
CA LEU A 133 -4.05 -18.59 0.53
C LEU A 133 -3.02 -17.94 1.46
N GLU A 134 -2.10 -17.14 0.92
CA GLU A 134 -1.06 -16.45 1.70
C GLU A 134 -1.71 -15.41 2.63
N LEU A 135 -2.65 -14.60 2.11
CA LEU A 135 -3.44 -13.65 2.90
C LEU A 135 -4.32 -14.35 3.96
N ILE A 136 -4.99 -15.43 3.59
CA ILE A 136 -5.85 -16.20 4.52
C ILE A 136 -5.01 -16.76 5.68
N ASN A 137 -3.77 -17.18 5.43
CA ASN A 137 -2.90 -17.70 6.48
C ASN A 137 -2.46 -16.61 7.46
N PHE A 138 -2.22 -15.37 6.99
CA PHE A 138 -1.90 -14.25 7.87
C PHE A 138 -3.02 -13.92 8.84
N GLN A 139 -4.28 -14.00 8.42
CA GLN A 139 -5.42 -13.73 9.31
C GLN A 139 -5.46 -14.68 10.52
N LYS A 140 -5.00 -15.92 10.35
CA LYS A 140 -5.06 -16.94 11.42
C LYS A 140 -4.01 -16.74 12.50
N ILE A 141 -2.98 -15.93 12.26
CA ILE A 141 -1.83 -15.76 13.14
C ILE A 141 -1.66 -14.33 13.68
N MET A 142 -2.51 -13.38 13.26
CA MET A 142 -2.52 -11.98 13.71
C MET A 142 -3.45 -11.72 14.90
#